data_AF-A0A9W7GFJ7-F1
#
_entry.id   AF-A0A9W7GFJ7-F1
#
_cell.length_a   1.000
_cell.length_b   1.000
_cell.length_c   1.000
_cell.angle_alpha   90.00
_cell.angle_beta   90.00
_cell.angle_gamma   90.00
#
_symmetry.space_group_name_H-M   'P 1'
#
loop_
_entity.id
_entity.type
_entity.pdbx_description
1 polymer ?
#
loop_
_entity_poly.entity_id
_entity_poly.type
_entity_poly.pdbx_seq_one_letter_code
_entity_poly.pdbx_strand_id
1 'polypeptide(L)'
;MGGDGGVIAVNRSFMRGTSTSKGASTGMGSAAGRARTQGEEKMERMRTCKVSGEDLTEGKGVVGDCMGNLYVKEEIVKFLIRRAEGRKGENKIESKGDEEDELPWLRGLKDLYPVTMPLKCSVTGESIIHSSVSYLLVGGTSPGTCVSDKALKQMGIESVTSGGRMVKLCPGEDEIRGIWEDEERRRGEEKERKRKKKEGKKEGKKRKGEGEVKNKRKGEGEDEGKVKKTKTTAAAGQTVAKAAENMAKAKGGAKSEAVRSMFHDSGDRKDRTSGNDLFACSGGRRY
;
A
#
# COMPACT_ATOMS: atom_id res chain seq x y z
N MET A 1 -1.68 -18.17 -79.48
CA MET A 1 -2.53 -19.30 -79.05
C MET A 1 -1.59 -20.37 -78.53
N GLY A 2 -1.64 -20.90 -77.31
CA GLY A 2 -2.45 -20.72 -76.11
C GLY A 2 -1.64 -21.44 -75.02
N GLY A 3 -1.34 -20.75 -73.92
CA GLY A 3 -0.57 -21.30 -72.81
C GLY A 3 -1.50 -21.74 -71.69
N ASP A 4 -1.70 -23.05 -71.55
CA ASP A 4 -2.34 -23.65 -70.38
C ASP A 4 -1.25 -24.22 -69.46
N GLY A 5 -0.71 -23.33 -68.63
CA GLY A 5 0.08 -23.71 -67.46
C GLY A 5 -0.85 -24.04 -66.30
N GLY A 6 -1.43 -25.24 -66.32
CA GLY A 6 -2.25 -25.75 -65.23
C GLY A 6 -1.43 -25.96 -63.96
N VAL A 7 -1.56 -25.06 -62.99
CA VAL A 7 -1.00 -25.23 -61.64
C VAL A 7 -1.90 -26.21 -60.88
N ILE A 8 -1.45 -27.45 -60.73
CA ILE A 8 -2.08 -28.42 -59.83
C ILE A 8 -1.78 -27.97 -58.40
N ALA A 9 -2.71 -27.25 -57.78
CA ALA A 9 -2.71 -27.00 -56.36
C ALA A 9 -2.98 -28.34 -55.63
N VAL A 10 -1.91 -29.06 -55.28
CA VAL A 10 -2.00 -30.21 -54.40
C VAL A 10 -2.38 -29.69 -53.02
N ASN A 11 -3.68 -29.66 -52.75
CA ASN A 11 -4.22 -29.44 -51.43
C ASN A 11 -3.90 -30.69 -50.59
N ARG A 12 -2.66 -30.78 -50.12
CA ARG A 12 -2.23 -31.79 -49.15
C ARG A 12 -2.92 -31.46 -47.83
N SER A 13 -4.13 -32.00 -47.66
CA SER A 13 -4.73 -32.14 -46.34
C SER A 13 -3.77 -32.99 -45.52
N PHE A 14 -3.07 -32.37 -44.57
CA PHE A 14 -2.40 -33.12 -43.52
C PHE A 14 -3.50 -33.86 -42.76
N MET A 15 -3.65 -35.16 -43.05
CA MET A 15 -4.39 -36.08 -42.19
C MET A 15 -3.79 -35.94 -40.79
N ARG A 16 -4.54 -35.29 -39.89
CA ARG A 16 -4.29 -35.41 -38.45
C ARG A 16 -4.43 -36.89 -38.14
N GLY A 17 -3.30 -37.55 -37.87
CA GLY A 17 -3.28 -38.93 -37.42
C GLY A 17 -4.12 -39.04 -36.15
N THR A 18 -5.27 -39.71 -36.26
CA THR A 18 -5.94 -40.27 -35.09
C THR A 18 -5.12 -41.46 -34.64
N SER A 19 -4.08 -41.19 -33.85
CA SER A 19 -3.42 -42.21 -33.06
C SER A 19 -4.40 -42.70 -32.00
N THR A 20 -4.96 -43.87 -32.27
CA THR A 20 -5.67 -44.72 -31.32
C THR A 20 -4.71 -45.23 -30.25
N SER A 21 -4.37 -44.37 -29.28
CA SER A 21 -3.88 -44.84 -27.99
C SER A 21 -5.07 -44.99 -27.05
N LYS A 22 -5.57 -46.24 -26.96
CA LYS A 22 -6.28 -46.73 -25.77
C LYS A 22 -5.35 -46.52 -24.57
N GLY A 23 -5.58 -45.45 -23.81
CA GLY A 23 -4.81 -45.14 -22.62
C GLY A 23 -5.56 -44.08 -21.80
N ALA A 24 -6.12 -44.52 -20.68
CA ALA A 24 -6.53 -43.73 -19.52
C ALA A 24 -7.27 -42.40 -19.78
N SER A 25 -8.58 -42.45 -19.62
CA SER A 25 -9.48 -41.32 -19.36
C SER A 25 -8.99 -40.45 -18.20
N THR A 26 -8.26 -39.37 -18.48
CA THR A 26 -8.12 -38.24 -17.55
C THR A 26 -7.88 -36.95 -18.33
N GLY A 27 -8.85 -36.04 -18.30
CA GLY A 27 -8.54 -34.61 -18.35
C GLY A 27 -8.59 -33.85 -19.68
N MET A 28 -9.33 -34.28 -20.70
CA MET A 28 -9.71 -33.36 -21.80
C MET A 28 -10.93 -32.52 -21.37
N GLY A 29 -10.74 -31.68 -20.35
CA GLY A 29 -11.67 -30.60 -20.07
C GLY A 29 -11.61 -29.61 -21.23
N SER A 30 -12.68 -29.57 -22.03
CA SER A 30 -12.89 -28.58 -23.09
C SER A 30 -12.57 -27.18 -22.57
N ALA A 31 -11.96 -26.30 -23.38
CA ALA A 31 -11.64 -24.93 -22.98
C ALA A 31 -12.85 -24.17 -22.37
N ALA A 32 -14.07 -24.52 -22.79
CA ALA A 32 -15.33 -24.03 -22.22
C ALA A 32 -15.61 -24.48 -20.77
N GLY A 33 -15.12 -25.66 -20.36
CA GLY A 33 -15.25 -26.16 -18.98
C GLY A 33 -14.31 -25.46 -18.00
N ARG A 34 -13.06 -25.20 -18.40
CA ARG A 34 -12.08 -24.46 -17.57
C ARG A 34 -12.48 -22.99 -17.36
N ALA A 35 -13.14 -22.38 -18.33
CA ALA A 35 -13.62 -21.00 -18.21
C ALA A 35 -14.78 -20.86 -17.20
N ARG A 36 -15.64 -21.88 -17.07
CA ARG A 36 -16.74 -21.88 -16.08
C ARG A 36 -16.22 -22.03 -14.65
N THR A 37 -15.25 -22.92 -14.43
CA THR A 37 -14.67 -23.14 -13.10
C THR A 37 -13.89 -21.93 -12.60
N GLN A 38 -13.17 -21.21 -13.48
CA GLN A 38 -12.44 -20.00 -13.10
C GLN A 38 -13.35 -18.86 -12.60
N GLY A 39 -14.56 -18.74 -13.17
CA GLY A 39 -15.52 -17.72 -12.74
C GLY A 39 -16.08 -18.00 -11.34
N GLU A 40 -16.44 -19.26 -11.08
CA GLU A 40 -16.96 -19.70 -9.78
C GLU A 40 -15.91 -19.62 -8.68
N GLU A 41 -14.70 -20.11 -8.94
CA GLU A 41 -13.58 -20.02 -8.01
C GLU A 41 -13.22 -18.57 -7.68
N LYS A 42 -13.25 -17.68 -8.67
CA LYS A 42 -13.03 -16.25 -8.44
C LYS A 42 -14.13 -15.66 -7.55
N MET A 43 -15.39 -16.02 -7.79
CA MET A 43 -16.51 -15.55 -6.97
C MET A 43 -16.38 -16.05 -5.52
N GLU A 44 -15.92 -17.28 -5.32
CA GLU A 44 -15.64 -17.83 -4.00
C GLU A 44 -14.51 -17.06 -3.31
N ARG A 45 -13.37 -16.84 -3.99
CA ARG A 45 -12.24 -16.04 -3.47
C ARG A 45 -12.61 -14.59 -3.11
N MET A 46 -13.62 -14.01 -3.76
CA MET A 46 -14.14 -12.67 -3.42
C MET A 46 -15.09 -12.68 -2.23
N ARG A 47 -15.69 -13.84 -1.90
CA ARG A 47 -16.64 -14.00 -0.79
C ARG A 47 -15.97 -14.51 0.48
N THR A 48 -14.88 -15.22 0.37
CA THR A 48 -14.22 -15.86 1.52
C THR A 48 -12.91 -15.17 1.89
N CYS A 49 -12.59 -15.20 3.18
CA CYS A 49 -11.31 -14.75 3.70
C CYS A 49 -10.21 -15.72 3.27
N LYS A 50 -9.13 -15.22 2.66
CA LYS A 50 -8.04 -16.07 2.16
C LYS A 50 -7.32 -16.87 3.26
N VAL A 51 -7.32 -16.39 4.51
CA VAL A 51 -6.67 -17.08 5.65
C VAL A 51 -7.62 -18.02 6.38
N SER A 52 -8.83 -17.56 6.72
CA SER A 52 -9.75 -18.34 7.55
C SER A 52 -10.76 -19.17 6.77
N GLY A 53 -10.93 -18.91 5.46
CA GLY A 53 -11.99 -19.50 4.64
C GLY A 53 -13.40 -19.01 4.98
N GLU A 54 -13.57 -18.17 6.01
CA GLU A 54 -14.88 -17.65 6.41
C GLU A 54 -15.45 -16.64 5.42
N ASP A 55 -16.77 -16.58 5.32
CA ASP A 55 -17.47 -15.56 4.52
C ASP A 55 -17.21 -14.13 5.03
N LEU A 56 -16.87 -13.26 4.08
CA LEU A 56 -16.70 -11.82 4.24
C LEU A 56 -18.07 -11.16 4.36
N THR A 57 -18.49 -10.98 5.60
CA THR A 57 -19.78 -10.37 5.95
C THR A 57 -19.65 -8.88 6.25
N GLU A 58 -20.73 -8.13 6.00
CA GLU A 58 -20.81 -6.71 6.40
C GLU A 58 -20.66 -6.61 7.93
N GLY A 59 -19.74 -5.77 8.40
CA GLY A 59 -19.46 -5.57 9.84
C GLY A 59 -18.16 -6.21 10.33
N LYS A 60 -17.69 -7.30 9.71
CA LYS A 60 -16.33 -7.79 9.92
C LYS A 60 -15.40 -6.88 9.12
N GLY A 61 -14.55 -6.08 9.78
CA GLY A 61 -13.65 -5.17 9.06
C GLY A 61 -12.82 -5.91 8.01
N VAL A 62 -13.01 -5.60 6.73
CA VAL A 62 -12.32 -6.27 5.61
C VAL A 62 -11.08 -5.46 5.22
N VAL A 63 -10.01 -6.18 4.90
CA VAL A 63 -8.78 -5.60 4.35
C VAL A 63 -8.36 -6.36 3.09
N GLY A 64 -7.80 -5.64 2.13
CA GLY A 64 -7.24 -6.21 0.90
C GLY A 64 -5.71 -6.06 0.88
N ASP A 65 -5.00 -6.98 0.25
CA ASP A 65 -3.55 -6.86 0.03
C ASP A 65 -3.22 -6.23 -1.35
N CYS A 66 -1.93 -6.11 -1.67
CA CYS A 66 -1.47 -5.68 -2.99
C CYS A 66 -1.65 -6.73 -4.10
N MET A 67 -1.98 -7.97 -3.75
CA MET A 67 -2.21 -9.07 -4.69
C MET A 67 -3.70 -9.21 -5.06
N GLY A 68 -4.58 -8.46 -4.41
CA GLY A 68 -6.02 -8.52 -4.64
C GLY A 68 -6.75 -9.58 -3.83
N ASN A 69 -6.12 -10.17 -2.80
CA ASN A 69 -6.78 -11.06 -1.85
C ASN A 69 -7.48 -10.25 -0.75
N LEU A 70 -8.57 -10.80 -0.21
CA LEU A 70 -9.36 -10.20 0.85
C LEU A 70 -9.25 -11.00 2.14
N TYR A 71 -9.26 -10.29 3.26
CA TYR A 71 -9.08 -10.87 4.60
C TYR A 71 -10.00 -10.20 5.62
N VAL A 72 -10.39 -10.96 6.64
CA VAL A 72 -10.93 -10.41 7.88
C VAL A 72 -9.79 -9.81 8.69
N LYS A 73 -9.95 -8.55 9.12
CA LYS A 73 -8.91 -7.80 9.85
C LYS A 73 -8.44 -8.50 11.13
N GLU A 74 -9.32 -9.19 11.83
CA GLU A 74 -8.96 -9.91 13.06
C GLU A 74 -8.12 -11.16 12.76
N GLU A 75 -8.54 -11.95 11.77
CA GLU A 75 -7.86 -13.18 11.38
C GLU A 75 -6.47 -12.91 10.81
N ILE A 76 -6.32 -11.85 9.99
CA ILE A 76 -5.01 -11.49 9.46
C ILE A 76 -4.06 -10.95 10.54
N VAL A 77 -4.58 -10.28 11.57
CA VAL A 77 -3.79 -9.86 12.74
C VAL A 77 -3.33 -11.07 13.53
N LYS A 78 -4.23 -12.04 13.80
CA LYS A 78 -3.87 -13.30 14.47
C LYS A 78 -2.79 -14.05 13.69
N PHE A 79 -2.93 -14.14 12.37
CA PHE A 79 -1.94 -14.74 11.47
C PHE A 79 -0.57 -14.05 11.57
N LEU A 80 -0.54 -12.71 11.53
CA LEU A 80 0.71 -11.94 11.64
C LEU A 80 1.37 -12.07 13.02
N ILE A 81 0.59 -12.17 14.10
CA ILE A 81 1.11 -12.39 15.46
C ILE A 81 1.76 -13.78 15.55
N ARG A 82 1.05 -14.84 15.12
CA ARG A 82 1.61 -16.21 15.10
C ARG A 82 2.91 -16.28 14.30
N ARG A 83 2.95 -15.61 13.14
CA ARG A 83 4.16 -15.52 12.31
C ARG A 83 5.31 -14.76 13.01
N ALA A 84 5.00 -13.73 13.80
CA ALA A 84 6.00 -12.96 14.54
C ALA A 84 6.55 -13.73 15.75
N GLU A 85 5.72 -14.51 16.43
CA GLU A 85 6.10 -15.37 17.56
C GLU A 85 7.01 -16.51 17.11
N GLY A 86 6.68 -17.17 15.99
CA GLY A 86 7.49 -18.23 15.40
C GLY A 86 8.92 -17.79 15.03
N ARG A 87 9.17 -16.49 14.83
CA ARG A 87 10.51 -15.95 14.54
C ARG A 87 11.37 -15.68 15.78
N LYS A 88 10.76 -15.59 16.98
CA LYS A 88 11.47 -15.26 18.22
C LYS A 88 11.97 -16.49 18.99
N GLY A 89 11.48 -17.68 18.68
CA GLY A 89 11.96 -18.92 19.28
C GLY A 89 13.31 -19.34 18.69
N GLU A 90 14.37 -19.34 19.51
CA GLU A 90 15.68 -19.92 19.16
C GLU A 90 15.63 -21.42 18.89
N ASN A 91 14.53 -22.07 19.26
CA ASN A 91 14.22 -23.44 18.86
C ASN A 91 13.55 -23.42 17.49
N LYS A 92 14.37 -23.22 16.46
CA LYS A 92 14.05 -23.59 15.07
C LYS A 92 13.94 -25.12 15.01
N ILE A 93 12.92 -25.67 15.68
CA ILE A 93 12.52 -27.06 15.53
C ILE A 93 12.23 -27.19 14.06
N GLU A 94 13.00 -28.05 13.41
CA GLU A 94 12.99 -28.38 11.99
C GLU A 94 11.62 -28.94 11.58
N SER A 95 10.61 -28.08 11.60
CA SER A 95 9.32 -28.28 10.95
C SER A 95 9.57 -28.08 9.46
N LYS A 96 10.42 -28.94 8.89
CA LYS A 96 10.52 -29.21 7.46
C LYS A 96 9.19 -29.88 7.10
N GLY A 97 8.29 -29.12 6.51
CA GLY A 97 6.98 -29.63 6.13
C GLY A 97 6.04 -28.54 5.66
N ASP A 98 6.42 -27.89 4.56
CA ASP A 98 5.54 -27.58 3.42
C ASP A 98 4.40 -26.56 3.54
N GLU A 99 4.08 -26.01 4.72
CA GLU A 99 3.25 -24.80 4.86
C GLU A 99 4.11 -23.52 5.02
N GLU A 100 5.28 -23.50 4.35
CA GLU A 100 6.19 -22.36 4.34
C GLU A 100 5.50 -21.11 3.79
N ASP A 101 5.18 -20.18 4.69
CA ASP A 101 4.75 -18.81 4.41
C ASP A 101 3.74 -18.73 3.25
N GLU A 102 2.49 -19.20 3.44
CA GLU A 102 1.42 -19.11 2.43
C GLU A 102 1.24 -17.68 1.84
N LEU A 103 1.75 -16.66 2.52
CA LEU A 103 1.69 -15.24 2.16
C LEU A 103 3.06 -14.56 2.34
N PRO A 104 4.07 -14.81 1.49
CA PRO A 104 5.42 -14.25 1.64
C PRO A 104 5.45 -12.73 1.40
N TRP A 105 4.51 -12.20 0.63
CA TRP A 105 4.39 -10.78 0.34
C TRP A 105 3.86 -9.95 1.53
N LEU A 106 3.13 -10.60 2.45
CA LEU A 106 2.45 -9.96 3.57
C LEU A 106 3.35 -9.92 4.81
N ARG A 107 4.05 -8.79 5.03
CA ARG A 107 5.02 -8.67 6.15
C ARG A 107 4.42 -8.02 7.38
N GLY A 108 3.36 -7.25 7.21
CA GLY A 108 2.64 -6.63 8.32
C GLY A 108 1.44 -5.82 7.84
N LEU A 109 0.79 -5.13 8.77
CA LEU A 109 -0.42 -4.36 8.50
C LEU A 109 -0.24 -3.20 7.51
N LYS A 110 1.00 -2.80 7.22
CA LYS A 110 1.30 -1.75 6.24
C LYS A 110 1.08 -2.19 4.78
N ASP A 111 1.08 -3.50 4.55
CA ASP A 111 0.84 -4.09 3.23
C ASP A 111 -0.65 -4.33 2.96
N LEU A 112 -1.52 -4.00 3.94
CA LEU A 112 -2.97 -4.18 3.89
C LEU A 112 -3.68 -2.84 3.77
N TYR A 113 -4.73 -2.83 2.96
CA TYR A 113 -5.57 -1.69 2.69
C TYR A 113 -6.95 -1.94 3.29
N PRO A 114 -7.45 -1.09 4.20
CA PRO A 114 -8.81 -1.23 4.70
C PRO A 114 -9.79 -1.07 3.55
N VAL A 115 -10.77 -1.96 3.45
CA VAL A 115 -11.78 -1.97 2.38
C VAL A 115 -13.14 -1.65 2.99
N THR A 116 -13.85 -0.70 2.41
CA THR A 116 -15.22 -0.40 2.86
C THR A 116 -16.18 -1.43 2.29
N MET A 117 -16.91 -2.12 3.17
CA MET A 117 -18.03 -3.00 2.82
C MET A 117 -19.32 -2.17 2.73
N PRO A 118 -20.30 -2.54 1.89
CA PRO A 118 -20.43 -3.82 1.18
C PRO A 118 -19.58 -3.92 -0.08
N LEU A 119 -19.32 -5.15 -0.57
CA LEU A 119 -18.78 -5.42 -1.92
C LEU A 119 -19.75 -4.99 -3.04
N LYS A 120 -20.33 -3.80 -2.91
CA LYS A 120 -21.10 -3.10 -3.94
C LYS A 120 -20.20 -2.01 -4.50
N CYS A 121 -20.22 -1.84 -5.80
CA CYS A 121 -19.48 -0.77 -6.43
C CYS A 121 -20.09 0.56 -6.01
N SER A 122 -19.28 1.47 -5.47
CA SER A 122 -19.73 2.79 -5.02
C SER A 122 -20.31 3.64 -6.15
N VAL A 123 -19.96 3.32 -7.40
CA VAL A 123 -20.34 4.08 -8.60
C VAL A 123 -21.62 3.51 -9.20
N THR A 124 -21.65 2.20 -9.46
CA THR A 124 -22.80 1.57 -10.14
C THR A 124 -23.86 1.03 -9.16
N GLY A 125 -23.53 0.86 -7.88
CA GLY A 125 -24.38 0.19 -6.90
C GLY A 125 -24.49 -1.33 -7.08
N GLU A 126 -23.95 -1.89 -8.18
CA GLU A 126 -23.96 -3.32 -8.48
C GLU A 126 -23.03 -4.09 -7.53
N SER A 127 -23.38 -5.34 -7.21
CA SER A 127 -22.51 -6.24 -6.46
C SER A 127 -21.27 -6.60 -7.28
N ILE A 128 -20.10 -6.36 -6.70
CA ILE A 128 -18.77 -6.58 -7.28
C ILE A 128 -18.46 -8.06 -7.42
N ILE A 129 -19.15 -8.89 -6.65
CA ILE A 129 -19.03 -10.34 -6.69
C ILE A 129 -19.42 -10.88 -8.08
N HIS A 130 -20.39 -10.25 -8.76
CA HIS A 130 -20.87 -10.70 -10.06
C HIS A 130 -20.11 -10.08 -11.25
N SER A 131 -19.19 -9.14 -11.01
CA SER A 131 -18.39 -8.59 -12.11
C SER A 131 -17.23 -9.52 -12.48
N SER A 132 -17.06 -9.71 -13.78
CA SER A 132 -15.94 -10.49 -14.34
C SER A 132 -14.58 -9.96 -13.90
N VAL A 133 -14.44 -8.64 -13.75
CA VAL A 133 -13.23 -7.97 -13.26
C VAL A 133 -13.61 -6.86 -12.28
N SER A 134 -12.89 -6.84 -11.17
CA SER A 134 -13.11 -5.97 -10.03
C SER A 134 -11.76 -5.41 -9.60
N TYR A 135 -11.75 -4.15 -9.16
CA TYR A 135 -10.55 -3.43 -8.77
C TYR A 135 -10.74 -2.81 -7.39
N LEU A 136 -9.68 -2.78 -6.58
CA LEU A 136 -9.59 -2.02 -5.36
C LEU A 136 -8.79 -0.75 -5.62
N LEU A 137 -9.42 0.39 -5.39
CA LEU A 137 -8.80 1.70 -5.50
C LEU A 137 -8.23 2.08 -4.15
N VAL A 138 -6.91 2.06 -4.04
CA VAL A 138 -6.17 2.41 -2.84
C VAL A 138 -5.72 3.87 -2.95
N GLY A 139 -6.47 4.76 -2.32
CA GLY A 139 -6.15 6.19 -2.23
C GLY A 139 -5.59 6.56 -0.85
N GLY A 140 -4.37 7.09 -0.82
CA GLY A 140 -3.74 7.73 0.35
C GLY A 140 -4.17 7.21 1.74
N THR A 141 -4.83 8.07 2.50
CA THR A 141 -5.30 7.81 3.88
C THR A 141 -6.74 7.32 3.96
N SER A 142 -7.49 7.32 2.85
CA SER A 142 -8.87 6.85 2.82
C SER A 142 -8.94 5.33 2.73
N PRO A 143 -9.99 4.69 3.27
CA PRO A 143 -10.24 3.29 2.99
C PRO A 143 -10.39 3.07 1.49
N GLY A 144 -9.87 1.95 1.02
CA GLY A 144 -9.94 1.57 -0.37
C GLY A 144 -11.39 1.30 -0.79
N THR A 145 -11.70 1.70 -2.01
CA THR A 145 -13.03 1.55 -2.61
C THR A 145 -12.98 0.50 -3.70
N CYS A 146 -13.87 -0.48 -3.63
CA CYS A 146 -13.97 -1.49 -4.67
C CYS A 146 -14.83 -0.99 -5.84
N VAL A 147 -14.34 -1.20 -7.05
CA VAL A 147 -14.92 -0.68 -8.30
C VAL A 147 -14.97 -1.80 -9.34
N SER A 148 -16.10 -1.94 -10.03
CA SER A 148 -16.24 -2.90 -11.13
C SER A 148 -15.58 -2.35 -12.40
N ASP A 149 -15.18 -3.22 -13.33
CA ASP A 149 -14.64 -2.81 -14.64
C ASP A 149 -15.60 -1.89 -15.42
N LYS A 150 -16.91 -2.13 -15.33
CA LYS A 150 -17.93 -1.25 -15.92
C LYS A 150 -17.87 0.17 -15.36
N ALA A 151 -17.77 0.28 -14.03
CA ALA A 151 -17.65 1.57 -13.36
C ALA A 151 -16.34 2.28 -13.73
N LEU A 152 -15.24 1.54 -13.85
CA LEU A 152 -13.95 2.08 -14.26
C LEU A 152 -14.01 2.65 -15.69
N LYS A 153 -14.69 1.95 -16.62
CA LYS A 153 -14.93 2.43 -17.99
C LYS A 153 -15.79 3.70 -18.03
N GLN A 154 -16.75 3.84 -17.12
CA GLN A 154 -17.59 5.03 -17.02
C GLN A 154 -16.87 6.24 -16.41
N MET A 155 -16.02 6.03 -15.40
CA MET A 155 -15.27 7.11 -14.75
C MET A 155 -14.04 7.56 -15.54
N GLY A 156 -13.52 6.71 -16.43
CA GLY A 156 -12.23 6.89 -17.08
C GLY A 156 -11.06 6.53 -16.16
N ILE A 157 -10.02 5.92 -16.73
CA ILE A 157 -8.87 5.41 -15.97
C ILE A 157 -8.04 6.58 -15.38
N GLU A 158 -7.99 7.71 -16.08
CA GLU A 158 -7.18 8.87 -15.70
C GLU A 158 -7.68 9.55 -14.41
N SER A 159 -9.01 9.67 -14.26
CA SER A 159 -9.60 10.28 -13.07
C SER A 159 -9.31 9.46 -11.81
N VAL A 160 -9.33 8.13 -11.95
CA VAL A 160 -9.16 7.16 -10.87
C VAL A 160 -7.70 7.02 -10.42
N THR A 161 -6.76 7.07 -11.37
CA THR A 161 -5.33 6.85 -11.09
C THR A 161 -4.61 8.10 -10.56
N SER A 162 -5.20 9.28 -10.72
CA SER A 162 -4.60 10.56 -10.32
C SER A 162 -4.24 10.67 -8.83
N GLY A 163 -4.85 9.86 -7.95
CA GLY A 163 -4.66 9.92 -6.51
C GLY A 163 -4.30 8.61 -5.81
N GLY A 164 -4.13 7.50 -6.54
CA GLY A 164 -4.05 6.18 -5.90
C GLY A 164 -3.51 5.06 -6.75
N ARG A 165 -3.43 3.87 -6.14
CA ARG A 165 -3.08 2.62 -6.82
C ARG A 165 -4.32 1.82 -7.10
N MET A 166 -4.36 1.20 -8.28
CA MET A 166 -5.39 0.25 -8.64
C MET A 166 -4.86 -1.16 -8.44
N VAL A 167 -5.54 -1.95 -7.62
CA VAL A 167 -5.21 -3.35 -7.37
C VAL A 167 -6.32 -4.20 -7.97
N LYS A 168 -6.00 -5.14 -8.86
CA LYS A 168 -6.99 -6.06 -9.41
C LYS A 168 -7.38 -7.06 -8.31
N LEU A 169 -8.69 -7.22 -8.06
CA LEU A 169 -9.20 -8.15 -7.05
C LEU A 169 -9.30 -9.58 -7.63
N CYS A 170 -8.87 -10.55 -6.83
CA CYS A 170 -8.83 -11.97 -7.15
C CYS A 170 -8.30 -12.25 -8.57
N PRO A 171 -7.04 -11.87 -8.87
CA PRO A 171 -6.40 -12.20 -10.13
C PRO A 171 -6.21 -13.71 -10.27
N GLY A 172 -6.04 -14.17 -11.52
CA GLY A 172 -5.72 -15.58 -11.80
C GLY A 172 -4.33 -15.95 -11.27
N GLU A 173 -4.05 -17.24 -11.07
CA GLU A 173 -2.77 -17.70 -10.49
C GLU A 173 -1.55 -17.25 -11.30
N ASP A 174 -1.65 -17.29 -12.63
CA ASP A 174 -0.59 -16.78 -13.51
C ASP A 174 -0.38 -15.27 -13.37
N GLU A 175 -1.46 -14.51 -13.13
CA GLU A 175 -1.40 -13.07 -12.92
C GLU A 175 -0.81 -12.73 -11.54
N ILE A 176 -1.12 -13.53 -10.51
CA ILE A 176 -0.54 -13.38 -9.16
C ILE A 176 0.98 -13.44 -9.23
N ARG A 177 1.55 -14.40 -9.95
CA ARG A 177 3.01 -14.50 -10.12
C ARG A 177 3.59 -13.23 -10.75
N GLY A 178 2.98 -12.72 -11.83
CA GLY A 178 3.42 -11.48 -12.48
C GLY A 178 3.33 -10.26 -11.57
N ILE A 179 2.22 -10.10 -10.83
CA ILE A 179 2.04 -9.01 -9.85
C ILE A 179 3.12 -9.09 -8.75
N TRP A 180 3.47 -10.30 -8.31
CA TRP A 180 4.45 -10.51 -7.27
C TRP A 180 5.86 -10.12 -7.72
N GLU A 181 6.28 -10.55 -8.91
CA GLU A 181 7.55 -10.17 -9.52
C GLU A 181 7.65 -8.64 -9.71
N ASP A 182 6.58 -8.00 -10.16
CA ASP A 182 6.53 -6.55 -10.32
C ASP A 182 6.63 -5.79 -8.98
N GLU A 183 5.94 -6.27 -7.94
CA GLU A 183 6.00 -5.66 -6.62
C GLU A 183 7.38 -5.87 -5.98
N GLU A 184 8.02 -7.02 -6.18
CA GLU A 184 9.40 -7.26 -5.74
C GLU A 184 10.40 -6.34 -6.44
N ARG A 185 10.28 -6.19 -7.77
CA ARG A 185 11.07 -5.25 -8.57
C ARG A 185 10.90 -3.81 -8.06
N ARG A 186 9.66 -3.36 -7.87
CA ARG A 186 9.34 -2.01 -7.35
C ARG A 186 9.94 -1.76 -5.96
N ARG A 187 9.93 -2.78 -5.10
CA ARG A 187 10.58 -2.72 -3.78
C ARG A 187 12.11 -2.66 -3.89
N GLY A 188 12.71 -3.38 -4.84
CA GLY A 188 14.13 -3.30 -5.16
C GLY A 188 14.56 -1.88 -5.55
N GLU A 189 13.86 -1.30 -6.52
CA GLU A 189 14.07 0.08 -6.99
C GLU A 189 13.90 1.11 -5.86
N GLU A 190 12.89 0.95 -5.00
CA GLU A 190 12.67 1.86 -3.87
C GLU A 190 13.81 1.79 -2.85
N LYS A 191 14.31 0.58 -2.54
CA LYS A 191 15.46 0.38 -1.65
C LYS A 191 16.72 1.01 -2.24
N GLU A 192 16.97 0.82 -3.53
CA GLU A 192 18.11 1.42 -4.22
C GLU A 192 18.03 2.96 -4.21
N ARG A 193 16.85 3.51 -4.51
CA ARG A 193 16.61 4.96 -4.43
C ARG A 193 16.85 5.51 -3.01
N LYS A 194 16.46 4.77 -1.97
CA LYS A 194 16.75 5.14 -0.57
C LYS A 194 18.24 5.07 -0.24
N ARG A 195 18.98 4.10 -0.80
CA ARG A 195 20.44 4.00 -0.65
C ARG A 195 21.16 5.19 -1.30
N LYS A 196 20.87 5.47 -2.58
CA LYS A 196 21.42 6.63 -3.31
C LYS A 196 21.14 7.96 -2.59
N LYS A 197 19.93 8.14 -2.05
CA LYS A 197 19.58 9.33 -1.24
C LYS A 197 20.39 9.43 0.07
N LYS A 198 20.73 8.31 0.70
CA LYS A 198 21.56 8.30 1.93
C LYS A 198 23.03 8.59 1.62
N GLU A 199 23.54 8.05 0.52
CA GLU A 199 24.91 8.29 0.05
C GLU A 199 25.12 9.77 -0.32
N GLY A 200 24.23 10.35 -1.14
CA GLY A 200 24.31 11.77 -1.48
C GLY A 200 24.21 12.71 -0.27
N LYS A 201 23.45 12.34 0.77
CA LYS A 201 23.42 13.09 2.05
C LYS A 201 24.73 13.01 2.84
N LYS A 202 25.42 11.85 2.81
CA LYS A 202 26.72 11.68 3.48
C LYS A 202 27.81 12.49 2.79
N GLU A 203 27.86 12.47 1.45
CA GLU A 203 28.83 13.25 0.68
C GLU A 203 28.62 14.76 0.83
N GLY A 204 27.37 15.23 0.81
CA GLY A 204 27.05 16.64 1.05
C GLY A 204 27.47 17.14 2.44
N LYS A 205 27.41 16.27 3.46
CA LYS A 205 27.89 16.62 4.81
C LYS A 205 29.42 16.70 4.89
N LYS A 206 30.14 15.83 4.17
CA LYS A 206 31.61 15.84 4.13
C LYS A 206 32.14 17.13 3.48
N ARG A 207 31.55 17.57 2.36
CA ARG A 207 31.95 18.81 1.66
C ARG A 207 31.71 20.09 2.47
N LYS A 208 30.71 20.13 3.36
CA LYS A 208 30.46 21.29 4.23
C LYS A 208 31.41 21.37 5.44
N GLY A 209 31.99 20.25 5.89
CA GLY A 209 32.91 20.23 7.03
C GLY A 209 34.33 20.73 6.72
N GLU A 210 34.78 20.62 5.47
CA GLU A 210 36.15 21.01 5.07
C GLU A 210 36.27 22.50 4.68
N GLY A 211 35.15 23.23 4.56
CA GLY A 211 35.13 24.64 4.13
C GLY A 211 35.19 25.69 5.26
N GLU A 212 34.99 25.31 6.52
CA GLU A 212 34.80 26.27 7.63
C GLU A 212 35.95 26.32 8.66
N VAL A 213 37.18 25.93 8.26
CA VAL A 213 38.35 25.93 9.18
C VAL A 213 39.43 26.97 8.83
N LYS A 214 39.26 27.81 7.78
CA LYS A 214 40.35 28.70 7.32
C LYS A 214 40.22 30.21 7.56
N ASN A 215 39.22 30.73 8.28
CA ASN A 215 39.10 32.19 8.50
C ASN A 215 38.88 32.62 9.96
N LYS A 216 39.67 32.09 10.90
CA LYS A 216 39.73 32.63 12.27
C LYS A 216 41.16 32.67 12.81
N ARG A 217 42.06 33.36 12.11
CA ARG A 217 43.35 33.83 12.64
C ARG A 217 43.69 35.19 12.05
N LYS A 218 43.19 36.26 12.67
CA LYS A 218 43.92 37.49 13.01
C LYS A 218 42.93 38.49 13.60
N GLY A 219 43.12 38.78 14.88
CA GLY A 219 42.30 39.65 15.70
C GLY A 219 42.72 39.49 17.14
N GLU A 220 44.02 39.71 17.40
CA GLU A 220 44.50 40.11 18.72
C GLU A 220 43.97 41.53 18.95
N GLY A 221 43.37 41.79 20.11
CA GLY A 221 42.80 43.09 20.41
C GLY A 221 41.88 43.08 21.61
N GLU A 222 42.52 43.02 22.78
CA GLU A 222 42.20 43.76 24.00
C GLU A 222 40.95 43.45 24.83
N ASP A 223 41.29 43.38 26.11
CA ASP A 223 40.54 43.18 27.33
C ASP A 223 39.81 44.48 27.74
N GLU A 224 38.99 44.34 28.78
CA GLU A 224 38.37 45.36 29.61
C GLU A 224 36.97 45.90 29.23
N GLY A 225 36.09 45.87 30.24
CA GLY A 225 35.12 46.95 30.43
C GLY A 225 33.67 46.52 30.66
N LYS A 226 33.35 46.15 31.91
CA LYS A 226 31.98 46.24 32.46
C LYS A 226 31.36 47.61 32.16
N VAL A 227 30.19 47.67 31.52
CA VAL A 227 29.20 48.74 31.77
C VAL A 227 27.76 48.22 31.68
N LYS A 228 27.03 48.43 32.78
CA LYS A 228 25.56 48.33 32.92
C LYS A 228 24.86 49.45 32.12
N LYS A 229 23.72 49.17 31.47
CA LYS A 229 22.48 50.00 31.44
C LYS A 229 21.50 49.47 30.36
N THR A 230 20.36 48.91 30.77
CA THR A 230 19.00 49.51 30.80
C THR A 230 18.33 49.88 29.46
N LYS A 231 17.19 49.21 29.23
CA LYS A 231 15.87 49.68 28.76
C LYS A 231 15.71 50.38 27.39
N THR A 232 14.72 49.82 26.65
CA THR A 232 13.69 50.46 25.78
C THR A 232 14.21 51.17 24.52
N THR A 233 13.65 51.05 23.31
CA THR A 233 12.25 50.98 22.83
C THR A 233 12.18 50.35 21.43
N ALA A 234 10.98 49.88 21.10
CA ALA A 234 10.38 49.62 19.79
C ALA A 234 11.06 50.21 18.53
N ALA A 235 11.14 49.42 17.45
CA ALA A 235 10.24 49.52 16.27
C ALA A 235 10.76 48.66 15.09
N ALA A 236 9.80 48.26 14.23
CA ALA A 236 9.93 47.57 12.93
C ALA A 236 10.26 46.06 13.00
N GLY A 237 9.37 45.12 12.69
CA GLY A 237 8.11 45.18 11.96
C GLY A 237 8.23 44.48 10.60
N GLN A 238 7.34 43.51 10.37
CA GLN A 238 6.84 43.06 9.06
C GLN A 238 7.76 42.22 8.16
N THR A 239 7.67 40.89 8.25
CA THR A 239 7.78 39.97 7.09
C THR A 239 7.23 38.55 7.37
N VAL A 240 6.13 38.39 8.12
CA VAL A 240 5.41 37.09 8.15
C VAL A 240 3.91 37.28 8.30
N ALA A 241 3.28 38.04 7.40
CA ALA A 241 1.82 38.22 7.36
C ALA A 241 1.27 38.50 5.95
N LYS A 242 1.88 37.95 4.88
CA LYS A 242 1.41 38.12 3.49
C LYS A 242 1.37 36.81 2.69
N ALA A 243 0.85 35.74 3.29
CA ALA A 243 0.52 34.50 2.56
C ALA A 243 -0.87 33.93 2.88
N ALA A 244 -1.64 34.56 3.78
CA ALA A 244 -2.94 34.03 4.22
C ALA A 244 -4.18 34.80 3.68
N GLU A 245 -4.00 35.88 2.91
CA GLU A 245 -5.11 36.79 2.56
C GLU A 245 -5.68 36.64 1.13
N ASN A 246 -5.13 35.75 0.28
CA ASN A 246 -5.55 35.63 -1.12
C ASN A 246 -6.42 34.40 -1.46
N MET A 247 -7.05 33.73 -0.49
CA MET A 247 -8.04 32.66 -0.76
C MET A 247 -9.44 32.90 -0.18
N ALA A 248 -9.75 34.11 0.30
CA ALA A 248 -11.04 34.40 0.97
C ALA A 248 -12.01 35.31 0.18
N LYS A 249 -11.87 35.41 -1.15
CA LYS A 249 -12.84 36.11 -2.02
C LYS A 249 -13.22 35.30 -3.26
N ALA A 250 -13.95 34.21 -3.06
CA ALA A 250 -14.95 33.75 -4.02
C ALA A 250 -15.91 32.75 -3.36
N LYS A 251 -17.19 33.16 -3.22
CA LYS A 251 -18.37 32.37 -2.82
C LYS A 251 -18.39 32.02 -1.32
N GLY A 252 -19.20 32.63 -0.45
CA GLY A 252 -20.61 33.01 -0.62
C GLY A 252 -21.48 31.88 -0.06
N GLY A 253 -22.07 32.08 1.13
CA GLY A 253 -23.09 31.19 1.67
C GLY A 253 -22.94 30.91 3.16
N ALA A 254 -23.75 31.60 3.95
CA ALA A 254 -23.89 31.47 5.39
C ALA A 254 -24.09 30.02 5.87
N LYS A 255 -23.43 29.66 6.98
CA LYS A 255 -23.98 28.90 8.13
C LYS A 255 -22.89 28.59 9.15
N SER A 256 -23.25 28.76 10.43
CA SER A 256 -22.66 28.18 11.65
C SER A 256 -21.56 28.96 12.39
N GLU A 257 -21.97 29.99 13.12
CA GLU A 257 -21.26 30.47 14.33
C GLU A 257 -21.26 29.43 15.48
N ALA A 258 -22.10 28.39 15.41
CA ALA A 258 -22.22 27.35 16.44
C ALA A 258 -21.09 26.29 16.45
N VAL A 259 -20.23 26.24 15.43
CA VAL A 259 -19.12 25.24 15.37
C VAL A 259 -17.80 25.82 15.91
N ARG A 260 -17.71 27.14 16.06
CA ARG A 260 -16.48 27.80 16.52
C ARG A 260 -16.27 27.77 18.03
N SER A 261 -17.30 27.43 18.81
CA SER A 261 -17.25 27.32 20.28
C SER A 261 -16.94 25.91 20.80
N MET A 262 -16.85 24.88 19.96
CA MET A 262 -16.53 23.50 20.41
C MET A 262 -15.03 23.18 20.49
N PHE A 263 -14.15 24.05 19.98
CA PHE A 263 -12.70 23.75 19.87
C PHE A 263 -11.79 24.72 20.62
N HIS A 264 -12.35 25.62 21.43
CA HIS A 264 -11.57 26.47 22.33
C HIS A 264 -12.14 26.39 23.73
N ASP A 265 -11.86 25.29 24.44
CA ASP A 265 -11.73 25.38 25.89
C ASP A 265 -10.67 24.44 26.47
N SER A 266 -9.77 25.09 27.22
CA SER A 266 -8.90 24.66 28.31
C SER A 266 -8.31 23.23 28.36
N GLY A 267 -6.98 23.17 28.35
CA GLY A 267 -6.22 21.98 28.74
C GLY A 267 -4.71 22.16 28.77
N ASP A 268 -4.23 23.23 29.40
CA ASP A 268 -2.82 23.42 29.76
C ASP A 268 -2.36 22.24 30.66
N ARG A 269 -1.66 21.26 30.09
CA ARG A 269 -0.86 20.26 30.83
C ARG A 269 0.53 20.18 30.24
N LYS A 270 1.41 21.03 30.78
CA LYS A 270 2.87 20.86 30.73
C LYS A 270 3.28 19.77 31.71
N ASP A 271 3.07 18.50 31.34
CA ASP A 271 3.80 17.39 31.98
C ASP A 271 5.00 17.03 31.10
N ARG A 272 6.14 17.64 31.45
CA ARG A 272 7.46 17.16 31.01
C ARG A 272 7.83 15.96 31.87
N THR A 273 7.34 14.78 31.52
CA THR A 273 7.94 13.53 31.99
C THR A 273 9.28 13.33 31.26
N SER A 274 10.37 13.62 31.95
CA SER A 274 11.73 13.28 31.51
C SER A 274 11.87 11.76 31.42
N GLY A 275 12.34 11.26 30.28
CA GLY A 275 12.48 9.82 29.97
C GLY A 275 13.55 9.04 30.74
N ASN A 276 13.90 9.45 31.97
CA ASN A 276 14.88 8.75 32.80
C ASN A 276 14.27 7.93 33.96
N ASP A 277 12.95 8.00 34.20
CA ASP A 277 12.32 7.28 35.34
C ASP A 277 11.72 5.90 35.00
N LEU A 278 11.92 5.39 33.79
CA LEU A 278 11.35 4.10 33.36
C LEU A 278 12.16 2.85 33.78
N PHE A 279 13.29 3.01 34.48
CA PHE A 279 14.17 1.88 34.86
C PHE A 279 14.36 1.66 36.36
N ALA A 280 13.69 2.43 37.22
CA ALA A 280 13.85 2.29 38.67
C ALA A 280 12.56 1.77 39.32
N CYS A 281 12.22 0.49 39.15
CA CYS A 281 11.41 -0.29 40.11
C CYS A 281 11.23 -1.76 39.66
N SER A 282 12.27 -2.56 39.83
CA SER A 282 12.16 -4.03 39.89
C SER A 282 13.02 -4.57 41.05
N GLY A 283 12.78 -4.04 42.26
CA GLY A 283 13.26 -4.62 43.51
C GLY A 283 12.21 -5.58 44.06
N GLY A 284 12.54 -6.88 44.08
CA GLY A 284 11.62 -7.97 44.42
C GLY A 284 11.05 -7.93 45.84
N ARG A 285 9.78 -8.32 45.95
CA ARG A 285 9.20 -8.81 47.21
C ARG A 285 9.30 -10.34 47.22
N ARG A 286 10.03 -10.86 48.20
CA ARG A 286 9.90 -12.24 48.67
C ARG A 286 8.75 -12.26 49.66
N TYR A 287 7.81 -13.17 49.45
CA TYR A 287 7.03 -13.81 50.50
C TYR A 287 7.10 -15.31 50.23
#